data_AF-A0A3M2D966-F1
#
_entry.id   AF-A0A3M2D966-F1
#
_cell.length_a   1.000
_cell.length_b   1.000
_cell.length_c   1.000
_cell.angle_alpha   90.00
_cell.angle_beta   90.00
_cell.angle_gamma   90.00
#
_symmetry.space_group_name_H-M   'P 1'
#
loop_
_entity.id
_entity.type
_entity.pdbx_description
1 polymer ?
#
loop_
_entity_poly.entity_id
_entity_poly.type
_entity_poly.pdbx_seq_one_letter_code
_entity_poly.pdbx_strand_id
1 'polypeptide(L)'
;MGDSRQAREAVIAFVDKAFAALDRVDYYALLGVQKDATAVQIKDAYYRRAARLHPDLHIGWMDDAFRRKLTSVYSRVVEAYRVLIDGQKREQYDAGLADGKLRWDADAAARPRIRRPEDDVPDGAARKFYKLGTAALAAGDAKGAVMNLKMALSVAADNAVIRDALARAERAARGEDP
;
A
#
# COMPACT_ATOMS: atom_id res chain seq x y z
N MET A 1 27.11 -6.94 -11.25
CA MET A 1 26.20 -7.26 -10.12
C MET A 1 25.98 -6.07 -9.14
N GLY A 2 26.40 -4.82 -9.43
CA GLY A 2 26.20 -3.67 -8.53
C GLY A 2 24.90 -2.88 -8.72
N ASP A 3 24.26 -3.00 -9.88
CA ASP A 3 23.12 -2.17 -10.30
C ASP A 3 21.85 -2.40 -9.46
N SER A 4 21.56 -3.67 -9.12
CA SER A 4 20.34 -4.03 -8.38
C SER A 4 20.32 -3.55 -6.92
N ARG A 5 21.47 -3.36 -6.27
CA ARG A 5 21.53 -2.86 -4.88
C ARG A 5 21.30 -1.36 -4.84
N GLN A 6 21.98 -0.62 -5.73
CA GLN A 6 21.85 0.82 -5.82
C GLN A 6 20.42 1.23 -6.21
N ALA A 7 19.78 0.48 -7.11
CA ALA A 7 18.38 0.69 -7.46
C ALA A 7 17.43 0.52 -6.26
N ARG A 8 17.65 -0.49 -5.41
CA ARG A 8 16.85 -0.71 -4.18
C ARG A 8 17.04 0.43 -3.18
N GLU A 9 18.29 0.80 -2.91
CA GLU A 9 18.61 1.90 -1.99
C GLU A 9 17.98 3.22 -2.46
N ALA A 10 17.97 3.48 -3.78
CA ALA A 10 17.32 4.66 -4.35
C ALA A 10 15.79 4.64 -4.15
N VAL A 11 15.14 3.48 -4.28
CA VAL A 11 13.70 3.34 -4.01
C VAL A 11 13.42 3.57 -2.53
N ILE A 12 14.21 2.98 -1.63
CA ILE A 12 14.05 3.15 -0.18
C ILE A 12 14.17 4.63 0.20
N ALA A 13 15.26 5.28 -0.21
CA ALA A 13 15.52 6.69 0.10
C ALA A 13 14.41 7.61 -0.44
N PHE A 14 13.92 7.35 -1.65
CA PHE A 14 12.81 8.10 -2.21
C PHE A 14 11.53 7.93 -1.39
N VAL A 15 11.16 6.68 -1.07
CA VAL A 15 9.93 6.36 -0.34
C VAL A 15 9.95 6.96 1.06
N ASP A 16 11.06 6.83 1.79
CA ASP A 16 11.18 7.41 3.14
C ASP A 16 11.05 8.94 3.11
N LYS A 17 11.76 9.59 2.18
CA LYS A 17 11.67 11.05 2.00
C LYS A 17 10.26 11.49 1.61
N ALA A 18 9.66 10.83 0.63
CA ALA A 18 8.33 11.15 0.14
C ALA A 18 7.29 10.94 1.25
N PHE A 19 7.35 9.81 1.96
CA PHE A 19 6.44 9.47 3.04
C PHE A 19 6.48 10.51 4.17
N ALA A 20 7.68 10.94 4.58
CA ALA A 20 7.83 11.97 5.61
C ALA A 20 7.28 13.35 5.20
N ALA A 21 7.15 13.60 3.90
CA ALA A 21 6.70 14.88 3.35
C ALA A 21 5.30 14.83 2.71
N LEU A 22 4.60 13.69 2.74
CA LEU A 22 3.37 13.45 1.98
C LEU A 22 2.31 14.53 2.21
N ASP A 23 2.14 15.03 3.42
CA ASP A 23 1.12 16.03 3.76
C ASP A 23 1.66 17.48 3.70
N ARG A 24 2.90 17.64 3.23
CA ARG A 24 3.62 18.92 3.11
C ARG A 24 4.05 19.24 1.68
N VAL A 25 3.76 18.35 0.72
CA VAL A 25 4.10 18.54 -0.70
C VAL A 25 2.84 18.46 -1.56
N ASP A 26 2.82 19.28 -2.61
CA ASP A 26 1.75 19.26 -3.60
C ASP A 26 1.94 18.11 -4.63
N TYR A 27 0.92 17.87 -5.44
CA TYR A 27 0.90 16.83 -6.47
C TYR A 27 1.94 17.01 -7.57
N TYR A 28 2.31 18.25 -7.91
CA TYR A 28 3.33 18.53 -8.91
C TYR A 28 4.71 18.11 -8.39
N ALA A 29 5.03 18.52 -7.16
CA ALA A 29 6.26 18.15 -6.47
C ALA A 29 6.36 16.63 -6.26
N LEU A 30 5.25 15.97 -5.92
CA LEU A 30 5.22 14.52 -5.76
C LEU A 30 5.50 13.76 -7.07
N LEU A 31 4.91 14.20 -8.19
CA LEU A 31 5.22 13.63 -9.50
C LEU A 31 6.63 14.03 -9.98
N GLY A 32 7.14 15.17 -9.52
CA GLY A 32 8.41 15.75 -9.95
C GLY A 32 8.28 16.51 -11.26
N VAL A 33 7.19 17.26 -11.43
CA VAL A 33 6.90 18.10 -12.59
C VAL A 33 6.65 19.54 -12.14
N GLN A 34 6.74 20.48 -13.08
CA GLN A 34 6.40 21.89 -12.83
C GLN A 34 4.88 22.11 -12.83
N LYS A 35 4.43 23.23 -12.23
CA LYS A 35 3.00 23.58 -12.16
C LYS A 35 2.36 23.86 -13.53
N ASP A 36 3.17 24.27 -14.52
CA ASP A 36 2.77 24.48 -15.91
C ASP A 36 2.88 23.21 -16.77
N ALA A 37 3.19 22.05 -16.16
CA ALA A 37 3.40 20.81 -16.91
C ALA A 37 2.17 20.43 -17.75
N THR A 38 2.44 19.98 -18.97
CA THR A 38 1.41 19.50 -19.90
C THR A 38 0.88 18.13 -19.48
N ALA A 39 -0.30 17.76 -19.99
CA ALA A 39 -0.88 16.43 -19.76
C ALA A 39 0.09 15.29 -20.15
N VAL A 40 0.87 15.49 -21.21
CA VAL A 40 1.89 14.53 -21.67
C VAL A 40 2.99 14.38 -20.62
N GLN A 41 3.54 15.50 -20.13
CA GLN A 41 4.59 15.49 -19.10
C GLN A 41 4.11 14.85 -17.78
N ILE A 42 2.85 15.11 -17.39
CA ILE A 42 2.21 14.51 -16.20
C ILE A 42 2.09 12.99 -16.38
N LYS A 43 1.61 12.53 -17.54
CA LYS A 43 1.46 11.11 -17.87
C LYS A 43 2.81 10.39 -17.85
N ASP A 44 3.82 10.97 -18.48
CA ASP A 44 5.17 10.40 -18.52
C ASP A 44 5.81 10.34 -17.13
N ALA A 45 5.65 11.39 -16.32
CA ALA A 45 6.13 11.40 -14.94
C ALA A 45 5.45 10.33 -14.10
N TYR A 46 4.13 10.19 -14.22
CA TYR A 46 3.37 9.14 -13.55
C TYR A 46 3.89 7.74 -13.93
N TYR A 47 4.04 7.43 -15.22
CA TYR A 47 4.53 6.11 -15.61
C TYR A 47 5.93 5.81 -15.10
N ARG A 48 6.85 6.78 -15.15
CA ARG A 48 8.19 6.62 -14.57
C ARG A 48 8.14 6.33 -13.06
N ARG A 49 7.24 6.99 -12.33
CA ARG A 49 7.05 6.73 -10.88
C ARG A 49 6.42 5.36 -10.65
N ALA A 50 5.37 5.02 -11.38
CA ALA A 50 4.66 3.76 -11.22
C ALA A 50 5.55 2.55 -11.49
N ALA A 51 6.36 2.60 -12.55
CA ALA A 51 7.32 1.54 -12.89
C ALA A 51 8.42 1.35 -11.84
N ARG A 52 8.66 2.32 -10.96
CA ARG A 52 9.66 2.24 -9.88
C ARG A 52 9.06 1.89 -8.52
N LEU A 53 7.81 2.28 -8.29
CA LEU A 53 7.17 2.25 -6.96
C LEU A 53 6.09 1.17 -6.82
N HIS A 54 5.79 0.41 -7.88
CA HIS A 54 4.78 -0.65 -7.78
C HIS A 54 5.17 -1.67 -6.69
N PRO A 55 4.31 -1.95 -5.69
CA PRO A 55 4.63 -2.88 -4.60
C PRO A 55 5.06 -4.26 -5.08
N ASP A 56 4.48 -4.75 -6.18
CA ASP A 56 4.78 -6.08 -6.72
C ASP A 56 6.23 -6.24 -7.19
N LEU A 57 6.92 -5.15 -7.52
CA LEU A 57 8.31 -5.19 -7.96
C LEU A 57 9.29 -5.46 -6.82
N HIS A 58 8.86 -5.32 -5.57
CA HIS A 58 9.74 -5.28 -4.42
C HIS A 58 9.48 -6.40 -3.40
N ILE A 59 8.52 -7.30 -3.66
CA ILE A 59 8.01 -8.28 -2.69
C ILE A 59 9.13 -9.10 -2.02
N GLY A 60 10.21 -9.40 -2.76
CA GLY A 60 11.31 -10.24 -2.28
C GLY A 60 12.26 -9.63 -1.25
N TRP A 61 12.14 -8.34 -0.91
CA TRP A 61 13.05 -7.70 0.06
C TRP A 61 12.41 -6.66 0.99
N MET A 62 11.14 -6.31 0.79
CA MET A 62 10.43 -5.35 1.65
C MET A 62 9.98 -6.01 2.95
N ASP A 63 10.22 -5.33 4.07
CA ASP A 63 9.46 -5.59 5.30
C ASP A 63 8.07 -4.93 5.26
N ASP A 64 7.23 -5.26 6.24
CA ASP A 64 5.86 -4.72 6.31
C ASP A 64 5.82 -3.22 6.60
N ALA A 65 6.80 -2.66 7.30
CA ALA A 65 6.85 -1.23 7.60
C ALA A 65 7.12 -0.43 6.33
N PHE A 66 8.09 -0.86 5.54
CA PHE A 66 8.42 -0.28 4.25
C PHE A 66 7.29 -0.48 3.25
N ARG A 67 6.67 -1.67 3.22
CA ARG A 67 5.48 -1.92 2.38
C ARG A 67 4.36 -0.91 2.63
N ARG A 68 4.09 -0.56 3.90
CA ARG A 68 3.09 0.46 4.26
C ARG A 68 3.46 1.86 3.74
N LYS A 69 4.73 2.26 3.88
CA LYS A 69 5.23 3.54 3.37
C LYS A 69 5.14 3.61 1.85
N LEU A 70 5.67 2.58 1.17
CA LEU A 70 5.65 2.45 -0.29
C LEU A 70 4.22 2.53 -0.82
N THR A 71 3.31 1.76 -0.22
CA THR A 71 1.88 1.78 -0.55
C THR A 71 1.29 3.18 -0.42
N SER A 72 1.55 3.87 0.69
CA SER A 72 1.02 5.21 0.94
C SER A 72 1.52 6.23 -0.08
N VAL A 73 2.83 6.19 -0.40
CA VAL A 73 3.45 7.06 -1.41
C VAL A 73 2.90 6.74 -2.80
N TYR A 74 2.83 5.47 -3.17
CA TYR A 74 2.31 5.02 -4.46
C TYR A 74 0.85 5.44 -4.65
N SER A 75 0.00 5.25 -3.63
CA SER A 75 -1.38 5.72 -3.67
C SER A 75 -1.47 7.23 -3.88
N ARG A 76 -0.61 8.03 -3.24
CA ARG A 76 -0.61 9.48 -3.46
C ARG A 76 -0.11 9.86 -4.86
N VAL A 77 0.84 9.13 -5.42
CA VAL A 77 1.27 9.32 -6.82
C VAL A 77 0.13 9.04 -7.81
N VAL A 78 -0.66 7.99 -7.57
CA VAL A 78 -1.86 7.68 -8.37
C VAL A 78 -2.91 8.78 -8.24
N GLU A 79 -3.16 9.26 -7.03
CA GLU A 79 -4.07 10.37 -6.73
C GLU A 79 -3.63 11.65 -7.45
N ALA A 80 -2.35 12.03 -7.32
CA ALA A 80 -1.77 13.17 -8.01
C ALA A 80 -1.96 13.09 -9.53
N TYR A 81 -1.70 11.93 -10.13
CA TYR A 81 -1.95 11.73 -11.56
C TYR A 81 -3.42 11.91 -11.94
N ARG A 82 -4.35 11.28 -11.20
CA ARG A 82 -5.80 11.36 -11.47
C ARG A 82 -6.34 12.78 -11.39
N VAL A 83 -5.84 13.58 -10.45
CA VAL A 83 -6.24 14.98 -10.30
C VAL A 83 -5.61 15.85 -11.40
N LEU A 84 -4.31 15.70 -11.65
CA LEU A 84 -3.59 16.60 -12.57
C LEU A 84 -3.85 16.31 -14.05
N ILE A 85 -4.25 15.09 -14.42
CA ILE A 85 -4.56 14.73 -15.81
C ILE A 85 -5.97 15.20 -16.24
N ASP A 86 -6.87 15.37 -15.27
CA ASP A 86 -8.23 15.86 -15.48
C ASP A 86 -8.23 17.39 -15.36
N GLY A 87 -8.53 18.09 -16.46
CA GLY A 87 -8.44 19.55 -16.49
C GLY A 87 -9.32 20.24 -15.44
N GLN A 88 -10.53 19.70 -15.20
CA GLN A 88 -11.45 20.29 -14.23
C GLN A 88 -10.98 20.04 -12.79
N LYS A 89 -10.51 18.82 -12.49
CA LYS A 89 -9.97 18.50 -11.15
C LYS A 89 -8.68 19.27 -10.87
N ARG A 90 -7.82 19.43 -11.88
CA ARG A 90 -6.59 20.22 -11.78
C ARG A 90 -6.89 21.68 -11.46
N GLU A 91 -7.84 22.29 -12.16
CA GLU A 91 -8.23 23.68 -11.88
C GLU A 91 -8.75 23.86 -10.45
N GLN A 92 -9.61 22.96 -9.99
CA GLN A 92 -10.14 23.00 -8.63
C GLN A 92 -9.04 22.75 -7.58
N TYR A 93 -8.10 21.86 -7.88
CA TYR A 93 -6.93 21.59 -7.04
C TYR A 93 -6.00 22.81 -6.96
N ASP A 94 -5.72 23.45 -8.09
CA ASP A 94 -4.89 24.64 -8.18
C ASP A 94 -5.50 25.82 -7.40
N ALA A 95 -6.82 25.98 -7.47
CA ALA A 95 -7.53 26.95 -6.63
C ALA A 95 -7.36 26.63 -5.13
N GLY A 96 -7.49 25.36 -4.74
CA GLY A 96 -7.29 24.93 -3.35
C GLY A 96 -5.87 25.13 -2.83
N LEU A 97 -4.85 25.08 -3.70
CA LEU A 97 -3.46 25.31 -3.31
C LEU A 97 -3.23 26.74 -2.76
N ALA A 98 -3.95 27.74 -3.28
CA ALA A 98 -3.88 29.10 -2.76
C ALA A 98 -4.35 29.20 -1.30
N ASP A 99 -5.30 28.34 -0.92
CA ASP A 99 -5.82 28.21 0.44
C ASP A 99 -5.01 27.23 1.32
N GLY A 100 -3.87 26.75 0.83
CA GLY A 100 -3.01 25.79 1.54
C GLY A 100 -3.50 24.34 1.50
N LYS A 101 -4.50 24.00 0.67
CA LYS A 101 -4.98 22.62 0.50
C LYS A 101 -4.04 21.85 -0.42
N LEU A 102 -3.03 21.21 0.17
CA LEU A 102 -2.02 20.42 -0.55
C LEU A 102 -2.52 19.05 -1.05
N ARG A 103 -3.75 18.67 -0.67
CA ARG A 103 -4.37 17.41 -1.04
C ARG A 103 -5.81 17.63 -1.46
N TRP A 104 -6.21 16.91 -2.50
CA TRP A 104 -7.56 16.89 -3.03
C TRP A 104 -8.47 15.95 -2.22
N ASP A 105 -9.39 16.51 -1.44
CA ASP A 105 -10.25 15.71 -0.55
C ASP A 105 -11.32 14.88 -1.29
N ALA A 106 -11.75 15.30 -2.49
CA ALA A 106 -12.90 14.67 -3.15
C ALA A 106 -12.61 13.26 -3.70
N ASP A 107 -11.34 12.87 -3.88
CA ASP A 107 -10.95 11.53 -4.37
C ASP A 107 -10.46 10.60 -3.24
N ALA A 108 -10.41 11.10 -1.98
CA ALA A 108 -10.03 10.27 -0.83
C ALA A 108 -10.97 9.07 -0.61
N ALA A 109 -12.21 9.17 -1.09
CA ALA A 109 -13.20 8.08 -1.08
C ALA A 109 -13.05 7.07 -2.23
N ALA A 110 -12.41 7.43 -3.34
CA ALA A 110 -12.26 6.61 -4.56
C ALA A 110 -10.88 5.96 -4.71
N ARG A 111 -10.09 5.92 -3.62
CA ARG A 111 -8.81 5.22 -3.57
C ARG A 111 -9.00 3.77 -4.05
N PRO A 112 -8.20 3.27 -5.01
CA PRO A 112 -8.08 1.83 -5.18
C PRO A 112 -7.49 1.30 -3.87
N ARG A 113 -8.33 0.64 -3.07
CA ARG A 113 -7.87 -0.08 -1.89
C ARG A 113 -6.88 -1.11 -2.40
N ILE A 114 -5.60 -1.01 -2.00
CA ILE A 114 -4.69 -2.14 -2.17
C ILE A 114 -5.38 -3.30 -1.46
N ARG A 115 -5.87 -4.27 -2.23
CA ARG A 115 -6.53 -5.45 -1.67
C ARG A 115 -5.52 -6.14 -0.78
N ARG A 116 -5.67 -5.98 0.52
CA ARG A 116 -4.98 -6.78 1.51
C ARG A 116 -5.71 -8.12 1.58
N PRO A 117 -5.03 -9.21 1.96
CA PRO A 117 -5.70 -10.46 2.25
C PRO A 117 -6.87 -10.26 3.24
N GLU A 118 -6.70 -9.36 4.21
CA GLU A 118 -7.74 -9.00 5.19
C GLU A 118 -9.03 -8.43 4.56
N ASP A 119 -8.92 -7.80 3.38
CA ASP A 119 -10.05 -7.17 2.69
C ASP A 119 -10.94 -8.23 2.01
N ASP A 120 -10.39 -9.42 1.70
CA ASP A 120 -11.15 -10.58 1.21
C ASP A 120 -11.73 -11.42 2.36
N VAL A 121 -11.45 -11.09 3.64
CA VAL A 121 -12.06 -11.73 4.80
C VAL A 121 -13.36 -11.00 5.18
N PRO A 122 -14.51 -11.70 5.32
CA PRO A 122 -15.77 -11.07 5.71
C PRO A 122 -15.69 -10.31 7.03
N ASP A 123 -16.39 -9.18 7.11
CA ASP A 123 -16.55 -8.37 8.31
C ASP A 123 -17.15 -9.17 9.49
N GLY A 124 -17.01 -8.64 10.71
CA GLY A 124 -17.53 -9.27 11.93
C GLY A 124 -16.56 -10.27 12.55
N ALA A 125 -17.08 -11.38 13.06
CA ALA A 125 -16.30 -12.34 13.85
C ALA A 125 -15.14 -12.96 13.05
N ALA A 126 -15.35 -13.27 11.76
CA ALA A 126 -14.32 -13.82 10.89
C ALA A 126 -13.09 -12.91 10.82
N ARG A 127 -13.27 -11.61 10.51
CA ARG A 127 -12.15 -10.65 10.46
C ARG A 127 -11.48 -10.45 11.82
N LYS A 128 -12.24 -10.44 12.92
CA LYS A 128 -11.66 -10.31 14.26
C LYS A 128 -10.71 -11.48 14.56
N PHE A 129 -11.18 -12.71 14.38
CA PHE A 129 -10.38 -13.91 14.65
C PHE A 129 -9.22 -14.06 13.67
N TYR A 130 -9.40 -13.68 12.40
CA TYR A 130 -8.32 -13.65 11.43
C TYR A 130 -7.18 -12.73 11.89
N LYS A 131 -7.49 -11.51 12.33
CA LYS A 131 -6.50 -10.56 12.84
C LYS A 131 -5.77 -11.06 14.09
N LEU A 132 -6.49 -11.66 15.03
CA LEU A 132 -5.87 -12.26 16.21
C LEU A 132 -4.94 -13.40 15.84
N GLY A 133 -5.33 -14.23 14.87
CA GLY A 133 -4.55 -15.36 14.41
C GLY A 133 -3.28 -14.96 13.67
N THR A 134 -3.35 -13.99 12.76
CA THR A 134 -2.16 -13.48 12.07
C THR A 134 -1.23 -12.73 13.01
N ALA A 135 -1.76 -12.00 13.99
CA ALA A 135 -0.96 -11.34 15.02
C ALA A 135 -0.25 -12.35 15.94
N ALA A 136 -0.94 -13.42 16.37
CA ALA A 136 -0.34 -14.48 17.17
C ALA A 136 0.78 -15.19 16.40
N LEU A 137 0.56 -15.45 15.09
CA LEU A 137 1.58 -16.06 14.24
C LEU A 137 2.83 -15.15 14.12
N ALA A 138 2.62 -13.86 13.92
CA ALA A 138 3.71 -12.87 13.87
C ALA A 138 4.46 -12.74 15.21
N ALA A 139 3.79 -13.02 16.34
CA ALA A 139 4.39 -13.05 17.66
C ALA A 139 5.08 -14.39 18.00
N GLY A 140 5.08 -15.36 17.08
CA GLY A 140 5.63 -16.70 17.32
C GLY A 140 4.71 -17.63 18.13
N ASP A 141 3.51 -17.18 18.50
CA ASP A 141 2.49 -18.02 19.13
C ASP A 141 1.70 -18.80 18.08
N ALA A 142 2.35 -19.84 17.53
CA ALA A 142 1.76 -20.68 16.49
C ALA A 142 0.50 -21.41 16.96
N LYS A 143 0.42 -21.80 18.23
CA LYS A 143 -0.76 -22.49 18.79
C LYS A 143 -1.96 -21.53 18.90
N GLY A 144 -1.74 -20.33 19.43
CA GLY A 144 -2.76 -19.28 19.45
C GLY A 144 -3.17 -18.84 18.06
N ALA A 145 -2.25 -18.82 17.10
CA ALA A 145 -2.55 -18.56 15.70
C ALA A 145 -3.51 -19.59 15.11
N VAL A 146 -3.21 -20.89 15.24
CA VAL A 146 -4.06 -21.99 14.76
C VAL A 146 -5.46 -21.91 15.36
N MET A 147 -5.56 -21.69 16.68
CA MET A 147 -6.86 -21.58 17.36
C MET A 147 -7.70 -20.44 16.79
N ASN A 148 -7.15 -19.23 16.71
CA ASN A 148 -7.86 -18.07 16.19
C ASN A 148 -8.22 -18.23 14.70
N LEU A 149 -7.33 -18.79 13.88
CA LEU A 149 -7.61 -19.00 12.45
C LEU A 149 -8.67 -20.08 12.20
N LYS A 150 -8.77 -21.12 13.06
CA LYS A 150 -9.89 -22.08 13.03
C LYS A 150 -11.21 -21.42 13.39
N MET A 151 -11.22 -20.52 14.38
CA MET A 151 -12.41 -19.74 14.73
C MET A 151 -12.81 -18.76 13.62
N ALA A 152 -11.85 -18.20 12.88
CA ALA A 152 -12.14 -17.40 11.70
C ALA A 152 -12.77 -18.27 10.60
N LEU A 153 -12.22 -19.47 10.37
CA LEU A 153 -12.66 -20.40 9.34
C LEU A 153 -14.05 -20.98 9.65
N SER A 154 -14.41 -21.19 10.92
CA SER A 154 -15.75 -21.66 11.28
C SER A 154 -16.84 -20.64 10.93
N VAL A 155 -16.52 -19.35 10.95
CA VAL A 155 -17.44 -18.27 10.55
C VAL A 155 -17.45 -18.07 9.03
N ALA A 156 -16.33 -18.32 8.35
CA ALA A 156 -16.18 -18.15 6.91
C ALA A 156 -15.47 -19.37 6.26
N ALA A 157 -16.17 -20.51 6.24
CA ALA A 157 -15.63 -21.82 5.87
C ALA A 157 -14.99 -21.85 4.47
N ASP A 158 -15.50 -21.02 3.56
CA ASP A 158 -15.06 -20.96 2.17
C ASP A 158 -13.98 -19.95 1.84
N ASN A 159 -13.46 -19.24 2.85
CA ASN A 159 -12.51 -18.17 2.62
C ASN A 159 -11.08 -18.67 2.39
N ALA A 160 -10.56 -18.50 1.17
CA ALA A 160 -9.20 -18.91 0.79
C ALA A 160 -8.11 -18.23 1.65
N VAL A 161 -8.28 -16.95 1.98
CA VAL A 161 -7.28 -16.21 2.79
C VAL A 161 -7.15 -16.80 4.19
N ILE A 162 -8.27 -17.14 4.84
CA ILE A 162 -8.24 -17.76 6.16
C ILE A 162 -7.60 -19.15 6.10
N ARG A 163 -7.91 -19.95 5.07
CA ARG A 163 -7.30 -21.28 4.89
C ARG A 163 -5.79 -21.21 4.70
N ASP A 164 -5.31 -20.29 3.86
CA ASP A 164 -3.88 -20.11 3.62
C ASP A 164 -3.13 -19.63 4.87
N ALA A 165 -3.75 -18.76 5.65
CA ALA A 165 -3.19 -18.33 6.94
C ALA A 165 -3.16 -19.48 7.95
N LEU A 166 -4.23 -20.28 8.02
CA LEU A 166 -4.31 -21.44 8.91
C LEU A 166 -3.23 -22.47 8.56
N ALA A 167 -3.05 -22.79 7.28
CA ALA A 167 -2.03 -23.74 6.83
C ALA A 167 -0.61 -23.27 7.21
N ARG A 168 -0.32 -21.97 7.15
CA ARG A 168 0.94 -21.38 7.64
C ARG A 168 1.10 -21.55 9.14
N ALA A 169 0.06 -21.25 9.91
CA ALA A 169 0.08 -21.40 11.37
C ALA A 169 0.25 -22.87 11.81
N GLU A 170 -0.37 -23.81 11.09
CA GLU A 170 -0.25 -25.24 11.39
C GLU A 170 1.15 -25.79 11.09
N ARG A 171 1.79 -25.34 10.01
CA ARG A 171 3.21 -25.67 9.73
C ARG A 171 4.12 -25.14 10.84
N ALA A 172 3.96 -23.86 11.19
CA ALA A 172 4.72 -23.24 12.28
C ALA A 172 4.51 -23.98 13.62
N ALA A 173 3.29 -24.43 13.92
CA ALA A 173 3.00 -25.17 15.15
C ALA A 173 3.62 -26.57 15.18
N ARG A 174 3.91 -27.16 14.01
CA ARG A 174 4.63 -28.43 13.89
C ARG A 174 6.16 -28.28 13.92
N GLY A 175 6.67 -27.04 13.97
CA GLY A 175 8.11 -26.77 13.86
C GLY A 175 8.66 -26.97 12.44
N GLU A 176 7.78 -27.00 11.45
CA GLU A 176 8.15 -26.97 10.03
C GLU A 176 8.35 -25.49 9.64
N ASP A 177 9.58 -24.99 9.79
CA ASP A 177 9.95 -23.65 9.31
C ASP A 177 9.91 -23.64 7.76
N PRO A 178 9.54 -22.51 7.12
CA PRO A 178 9.39 -22.41 5.66
C PRO A 178 10.71 -22.43 4.88
#